data_AF-A0A0F1A5V4-F1
#
_entry.id   AF-A0A0F1A5V4-F1
#
_cell.length_a   1.000
_cell.length_b   1.000
_cell.length_c   1.000
_cell.angle_alpha   90.00
_cell.angle_beta   90.00
_cell.angle_gamma   90.00
#
_symmetry.space_group_name_H-M   'P 1'
#
loop_
_entity.id
_entity.type
_entity.pdbx_description
1 polymer ?
#
loop_
_entity_poly.entity_id
_entity_poly.type
_entity_poly.pdbx_seq_one_letter_code
_entity_poly.pdbx_strand_id
1 'polypeptide(L)'
;MRVVLDTNILFSALISPHGAPDAIYRAWRAARFEVVTSRMQLDEIRRASRYPKLQAILQPAKVGAMINNLQRAVVLERLTIEVEADDPDDSFLLAMALAGDADYLVTGDRRAGLLQRGHIERTRIVTPAVFCVEVL
;
A
#
# COMPACT_ATOMS: atom_id res chain seq x y z
N MET A 1 -3.41 9.48 11.91
CA MET A 1 -3.39 8.02 11.67
C MET A 1 -2.56 7.77 10.44
N ARG A 2 -1.59 6.85 10.52
CA ARG A 2 -0.68 6.50 9.44
C ARG A 2 -1.00 5.12 8.89
N VAL A 3 -0.99 5.00 7.57
CA VAL A 3 -1.40 3.79 6.87
C VAL A 3 -0.39 3.45 5.79
N VAL A 4 0.10 2.21 5.79
CA VAL A 4 0.78 1.64 4.64
C VAL A 4 -0.27 0.99 3.75
N LEU A 5 -0.33 1.41 2.49
CA LEU A 5 -1.13 0.75 1.48
C LEU A 5 -0.22 -0.14 0.64
N ASP A 6 -0.53 -1.42 0.58
CA ASP A 6 0.15 -2.34 -0.33
C ASP A 6 0.03 -1.87 -1.79
N THR A 7 1.07 -2.12 -2.57
CA THR A 7 1.13 -1.83 -4.00
C THR A 7 -0.05 -2.42 -4.77
N ASN A 8 -0.51 -3.63 -4.40
CA ASN A 8 -1.67 -4.25 -5.03
C ASN A 8 -2.98 -3.48 -4.76
N ILE A 9 -3.13 -2.84 -3.61
CA ILE A 9 -4.28 -2.01 -3.25
C ILE A 9 -4.25 -0.72 -4.04
N LEU A 10 -3.07 -0.11 -4.15
CA LEU A 10 -2.86 1.08 -4.98
C LEU A 10 -3.22 0.80 -6.45
N PHE A 11 -2.76 -0.29 -7.05
CA PHE A 11 -3.17 -0.66 -8.41
C PHE A 11 -4.65 -1.01 -8.51
N SER A 12 -5.19 -1.75 -7.55
CA SER A 12 -6.61 -2.12 -7.53
C SER A 12 -7.52 -0.88 -7.53
N ALA A 13 -7.15 0.17 -6.79
CA ALA A 13 -7.88 1.44 -6.76
C ALA A 13 -7.91 2.15 -8.12
N LEU A 14 -6.87 1.97 -8.96
CA LEU A 14 -6.82 2.55 -10.30
C LEU A 14 -7.62 1.72 -11.33
N ILE A 15 -7.74 0.41 -11.12
CA ILE A 15 -8.35 -0.55 -12.05
C ILE A 15 -9.86 -0.66 -11.81
N SER A 16 -10.29 -0.77 -10.56
CA SER A 16 -11.67 -1.09 -10.20
C SER A 16 -12.30 0.04 -9.38
N PRO A 17 -13.10 0.92 -10.00
CA PRO A 17 -13.80 1.97 -9.28
C PRO A 17 -14.91 1.38 -8.40
N HIS A 18 -15.30 2.12 -7.34
CA HIS A 18 -16.38 1.76 -6.42
C HIS A 18 -16.13 0.54 -5.51
N GLY A 19 -14.94 -0.07 -5.58
CA GLY A 19 -14.50 -1.10 -4.62
C GLY A 19 -13.83 -0.51 -3.37
N ALA A 20 -13.56 -1.37 -2.38
CA ALA A 20 -12.87 -0.96 -1.15
C ALA A 20 -11.51 -0.27 -1.41
N PRO A 21 -10.64 -0.74 -2.33
CA PRO A 21 -9.42 0.00 -2.68
C PRO A 21 -9.66 1.42 -3.21
N ASP A 22 -10.67 1.64 -4.06
CA ASP A 22 -11.04 2.99 -4.56
C ASP A 22 -11.53 3.88 -3.40
N ALA A 23 -12.36 3.34 -2.50
CA ALA A 23 -12.82 4.07 -1.32
C ALA A 23 -11.65 4.51 -0.42
N ILE A 24 -10.68 3.62 -0.18
CA ILE A 24 -9.46 3.93 0.59
C ILE A 24 -8.62 5.00 -0.10
N TYR A 25 -8.40 4.86 -1.41
CA TYR A 25 -7.63 5.84 -2.19
C TYR A 25 -8.30 7.22 -2.16
N ARG A 26 -9.63 7.29 -2.29
CA ARG A 26 -10.38 8.56 -2.18
C ARG A 26 -10.29 9.15 -0.78
N ALA A 27 -10.41 8.33 0.26
CA ALA A 27 -10.26 8.78 1.64
C ALA A 27 -8.86 9.36 1.91
N TRP A 28 -7.80 8.71 1.38
CA TRP A 28 -6.46 9.27 1.41
C TRP A 28 -6.38 10.61 0.67
N ARG A 29 -6.92 10.69 -0.56
CA ARG A 29 -6.94 11.93 -1.35
C ARG A 29 -7.73 13.07 -0.68
N ALA A 30 -8.68 12.73 0.18
CA ALA A 30 -9.43 13.65 1.02
C ALA A 30 -8.75 13.93 2.38
N ALA A 31 -7.49 13.54 2.54
CA ALA A 31 -6.67 13.74 3.75
C ALA A 31 -7.27 13.13 5.03
N ARG A 32 -8.08 12.06 4.92
CA ARG A 32 -8.66 11.37 6.08
C ARG A 32 -7.63 10.58 6.89
N PHE A 33 -6.48 10.28 6.30
CA PHE A 33 -5.32 9.67 6.94
C PHE A 33 -4.05 9.97 6.15
N GLU A 34 -2.89 9.74 6.77
CA GLU A 34 -1.59 9.88 6.14
C GLU A 34 -1.12 8.54 5.58
N VAL A 35 -0.64 8.53 4.34
CA VAL A 35 0.02 7.36 3.77
C VAL A 35 1.50 7.39 4.10
N VAL A 36 2.02 6.27 4.58
CA VAL A 36 3.45 5.99 4.65
C VAL A 36 3.82 5.19 3.40
N THR A 37 4.83 5.65 2.68
CA THR A 37 5.41 4.99 1.52
C THR A 37 6.94 5.05 1.59
N SER A 38 7.63 4.47 0.62
CA SER A 38 9.09 4.48 0.55
C SER A 38 9.58 4.65 -0.87
N ARG A 39 10.87 4.97 -1.03
CA ARG A 39 11.53 4.95 -2.34
C ARG A 39 11.41 3.58 -3.01
N MET A 40 11.58 2.52 -2.23
CA MET A 40 11.44 1.13 -2.70
C MET A 40 10.03 0.87 -3.27
N GLN A 41 8.97 1.27 -2.58
CA GLN A 41 7.60 1.10 -3.08
C GLN A 41 7.34 1.94 -4.34
N LEU A 42 7.84 3.19 -4.38
CA LEU A 42 7.69 4.05 -5.56
C LEU A 42 8.36 3.46 -6.79
N ASP A 43 9.55 2.88 -6.64
CA ASP A 43 10.26 2.20 -7.72
C ASP A 43 9.55 0.91 -8.12
N GLU A 44 8.99 0.18 -7.16
CA GLU A 44 8.19 -0.99 -7.45
C GLU A 44 6.94 -0.65 -8.25
N ILE A 45 6.20 0.40 -7.87
CA ILE A 45 5.03 0.88 -8.63
C ILE A 45 5.42 1.21 -10.08
N ARG A 46 6.56 1.91 -10.29
CA ARG A 46 7.06 2.27 -11.62
C ARG A 46 7.43 1.04 -12.45
N ARG A 47 8.07 0.04 -11.83
CA ARG A 47 8.48 -1.21 -12.47
C ARG A 47 7.27 -2.05 -12.81
N ALA A 48 6.43 -2.33 -11.82
CA ALA A 48 5.28 -3.21 -11.92
C ALA A 48 4.23 -2.67 -12.90
N SER A 49 3.99 -1.36 -12.96
CA SER A 49 3.04 -0.77 -13.90
C SER A 49 3.41 -0.99 -15.38
N ARG A 50 4.66 -1.40 -15.67
CA ARG A 50 5.15 -1.70 -17.02
C ARG A 50 5.04 -3.17 -17.40
N TYR A 51 4.66 -4.06 -16.48
CA TYR A 51 4.46 -5.46 -16.83
C TYR A 51 3.28 -5.60 -17.80
N PRO A 52 3.36 -6.44 -18.86
CA PRO A 52 2.36 -6.48 -19.92
C PRO A 52 0.91 -6.64 -19.43
N LYS A 53 0.71 -7.46 -18.39
CA LYS A 53 -0.61 -7.68 -17.77
C LYS A 53 -1.19 -6.41 -17.14
N LEU A 54 -0.36 -5.61 -16.48
CA LEU A 54 -0.79 -4.38 -15.82
C LEU A 54 -0.85 -3.21 -16.79
N GLN A 55 0.09 -3.13 -17.73
CA GLN A 55 0.10 -2.09 -18.77
C GLN A 55 -1.16 -2.12 -19.64
N ALA A 56 -1.74 -3.31 -19.87
CA ALA A 56 -2.99 -3.47 -20.62
C ALA A 56 -4.23 -2.88 -19.91
N ILE A 57 -4.18 -2.69 -18.59
CA ILE A 57 -5.35 -2.30 -17.78
C ILE A 57 -5.14 -1.00 -16.99
N LEU A 58 -3.88 -0.60 -16.73
CA LEU A 58 -3.53 0.64 -16.05
C LEU A 58 -3.33 1.76 -17.06
N GLN A 59 -3.99 2.89 -16.84
CA GLN A 59 -3.73 4.10 -17.61
C GLN A 59 -2.45 4.78 -17.11
N PRO A 60 -1.43 5.01 -17.96
CA PRO A 60 -0.16 5.60 -17.53
C PRO A 60 -0.30 6.95 -16.80
N ALA A 61 -1.24 7.79 -17.25
CA ALA A 61 -1.53 9.08 -16.63
C ALA A 61 -2.03 8.94 -15.17
N LYS A 62 -2.85 7.91 -14.88
CA LYS A 62 -3.35 7.65 -13.53
C LYS A 62 -2.24 7.14 -12.61
N VAL A 63 -1.36 6.27 -13.11
CA VAL A 63 -0.19 5.80 -12.37
C VAL A 63 0.76 6.96 -12.04
N GLY A 64 1.05 7.82 -13.03
CA GLY A 64 1.88 9.01 -12.82
C GLY A 64 1.28 9.96 -11.77
N ALA A 65 -0.03 10.20 -11.82
CA ALA A 65 -0.72 11.01 -10.82
C ALA A 65 -0.65 10.38 -9.42
N MET A 66 -0.80 9.06 -9.30
CA MET A 66 -0.67 8.34 -8.03
C MET A 66 0.75 8.47 -7.46
N ILE A 67 1.79 8.25 -8.26
CA ILE A 67 3.20 8.42 -7.85
C ILE A 67 3.44 9.85 -7.35
N ASN A 68 2.96 10.86 -8.07
CA ASN A 68 3.12 12.26 -7.67
C ASN A 68 2.43 12.58 -6.33
N ASN A 69 1.29 11.94 -6.04
CA ASN A 69 0.62 12.10 -4.75
C ASN A 69 1.38 11.37 -3.64
N LEU A 70 1.89 10.15 -3.90
CA LEU A 70 2.68 9.39 -2.93
C LEU A 70 3.97 10.13 -2.55
N GLN A 71 4.60 10.82 -3.50
CA GLN A 71 5.78 11.65 -3.24
C GLN A 71 5.52 12.84 -2.30
N ARG A 72 4.24 13.20 -2.08
CA ARG A 72 3.83 14.24 -1.12
C ARG A 72 3.37 13.67 0.23
N ALA A 73 3.35 12.34 0.35
CA ALA A 73 3.00 11.65 1.59
C ALA A 73 4.25 11.51 2.50
N VAL A 74 4.16 10.69 3.55
CA VAL A 74 5.35 10.36 4.36
C VAL A 74 6.21 9.39 3.55
N VAL A 75 7.33 9.87 3.01
CA VAL A 75 8.26 9.06 2.19
C VAL A 75 9.47 8.65 3.01
N LEU A 76 9.61 7.35 3.22
CA LEU A 76 10.80 6.75 3.83
C LEU A 76 11.90 6.64 2.77
N GLU A 77 12.98 7.39 2.98
CA GLU A 77 14.12 7.45 2.04
C GLU A 77 14.97 6.18 2.04
N ARG A 78 15.05 5.51 3.20
CA ARG A 78 15.73 4.23 3.36
C ARG A 78 14.89 3.30 4.21
N LEU A 79 14.92 2.02 3.87
CA LEU A 79 14.31 0.95 4.66
C LEU A 79 15.39 -0.04 5.06
N THR A 80 15.38 -0.44 6.32
CA THR A 80 16.11 -1.60 6.80
C THR A 80 15.10 -2.74 6.94
N ILE A 81 15.33 -3.85 6.27
CA ILE A 81 14.47 -5.04 6.41
C ILE A 81 15.01 -5.85 7.58
N GLU A 82 14.37 -5.69 8.74
CA GLU A 82 14.70 -6.43 9.96
C GLU A 82 13.79 -7.65 10.18
N VAL A 83 12.60 -7.62 9.57
CA VAL A 83 11.60 -8.68 9.64
C VAL A 83 11.26 -9.13 8.24
N GLU A 84 11.49 -10.42 7.98
CA GLU A 84 11.09 -11.06 6.72
C GLU A 84 9.61 -11.46 6.77
N ALA A 85 8.89 -11.12 5.70
CA ALA A 85 7.58 -11.68 5.41
C ALA A 85 7.75 -13.09 4.80
N ASP A 86 6.68 -13.87 4.79
CA ASP A 86 6.72 -15.23 4.25
C ASP A 86 6.94 -15.21 2.73
N ASP A 87 6.40 -14.18 2.06
CA ASP A 87 6.87 -13.75 0.74
C ASP A 87 7.96 -12.67 0.92
N PRO A 88 9.22 -12.92 0.50
CA PRO A 88 10.29 -11.94 0.58
C PRO A 88 9.95 -10.60 -0.10
N ASP A 89 9.15 -10.63 -1.18
CA ASP A 89 8.74 -9.43 -1.90
C ASP A 89 7.79 -8.54 -1.08
N ASP A 90 7.23 -9.05 0.02
CA ASP A 90 6.37 -8.29 0.94
C ASP A 90 7.13 -7.73 2.16
N SER A 91 8.39 -8.12 2.37
CA SER A 91 9.15 -7.73 3.58
C SER A 91 9.30 -6.21 3.71
N PHE A 92 9.36 -5.50 2.58
CA PHE A 92 9.42 -4.04 2.59
C PHE A 92 8.14 -3.39 3.13
N LEU A 93 6.97 -4.05 3.01
CA LEU A 93 5.72 -3.55 3.59
C LEU A 93 5.77 -3.55 5.11
N LEU A 94 6.34 -4.62 5.70
CA LEU A 94 6.58 -4.71 7.14
C LEU A 94 7.60 -3.67 7.61
N ALA A 95 8.70 -3.51 6.86
CA ALA A 95 9.71 -2.49 7.15
C ALA A 95 9.13 -1.07 7.09
N MET A 96 8.27 -0.77 6.11
CA MET A 96 7.57 0.52 6.04
C MET A 96 6.63 0.74 7.22
N ALA A 97 5.91 -0.31 7.62
CA ALA A 97 4.98 -0.24 8.76
C ALA A 97 5.72 0.12 10.06
N LEU A 98 6.84 -0.54 10.32
CA LEU A 98 7.69 -0.27 11.48
C LEU A 98 8.34 1.12 11.40
N ALA A 99 9.08 1.41 10.34
CA ALA A 99 9.85 2.64 10.22
C ALA A 99 8.97 3.91 10.10
N GLY A 100 7.72 3.76 9.67
CA GLY A 100 6.76 4.86 9.57
C GLY A 100 5.85 5.04 10.78
N ASP A 101 6.00 4.21 11.83
CA ASP A 101 5.04 4.10 12.94
C ASP A 101 3.60 3.96 12.44
N ALA A 102 3.36 3.05 11.48
CA ALA A 102 2.05 2.88 10.89
C ALA A 102 1.05 2.31 11.92
N ASP A 103 -0.20 2.76 11.84
CA ASP A 103 -1.31 2.19 12.60
C ASP A 103 -1.88 0.97 11.87
N TYR A 104 -1.88 1.03 10.52
CA TYR A 104 -2.43 0.00 9.66
C TYR A 104 -1.53 -0.32 8.47
N LEU A 105 -1.45 -1.59 8.13
CA LEU A 105 -1.00 -2.10 6.84
C LEU A 105 -2.22 -2.71 6.13
N VAL A 106 -2.64 -2.12 5.02
CA VAL A 106 -3.77 -2.61 4.23
C VAL A 106 -3.23 -3.40 3.04
N THR A 107 -3.53 -4.70 3.01
CA THR A 107 -3.11 -5.61 1.94
C THR A 107 -4.27 -6.47 1.45
N GLY A 108 -4.28 -6.75 0.16
CA GLY A 108 -5.19 -7.72 -0.46
C GLY A 108 -4.68 -9.16 -0.35
N ASP A 109 -3.43 -9.35 0.08
CA ASP A 109 -2.74 -10.62 -0.05
C ASP A 109 -3.14 -11.61 1.06
N ARG A 110 -3.99 -12.57 0.68
CA ARG A 110 -4.37 -13.71 1.52
C ARG A 110 -3.39 -14.88 1.40
N ARG A 111 -2.53 -14.89 0.38
CA ARG A 111 -1.65 -16.01 0.02
C ARG A 111 -0.24 -15.85 0.59
N ALA A 112 0.26 -14.62 0.73
CA ALA A 112 1.63 -14.29 1.19
C ALA A 112 1.82 -14.23 2.72
N GLY A 113 0.85 -14.70 3.51
CA GLY A 113 0.98 -14.81 4.98
C GLY A 113 0.85 -13.51 5.77
N LEU A 114 0.97 -12.32 5.16
CA LEU A 114 0.83 -11.03 5.85
C LEU A 114 -0.45 -10.92 6.69
N LEU A 115 -1.61 -11.24 6.10
CA LEU A 115 -2.88 -11.20 6.83
C LEU A 115 -2.96 -12.21 7.99
N GLN A 116 -2.22 -13.33 7.91
CA GLN A 116 -2.21 -14.35 8.96
C GLN A 116 -1.44 -13.89 10.19
N ARG A 117 -0.47 -12.97 10.03
CA ARG A 117 0.22 -12.33 11.16
C ARG A 117 -0.73 -11.47 11.99
N GLY A 118 -1.71 -10.84 11.36
CA GLY A 118 -2.74 -9.99 11.98
C GLY A 118 -2.21 -8.65 12.51
N HIS A 119 -0.99 -8.62 13.05
CA HIS A 119 -0.29 -7.41 13.48
C HIS A 119 1.23 -7.57 13.39
N ILE A 120 1.92 -6.44 13.34
CA ILE A 120 3.36 -6.33 13.60
C ILE A 120 3.57 -5.14 14.54
N GLU A 121 4.04 -5.42 15.75
CA GLU A 121 4.04 -4.45 16.86
C GLU A 121 2.65 -3.78 17.03
N ARG A 122 2.59 -2.45 16.87
CA ARG A 122 1.34 -1.66 16.91
C ARG A 122 0.54 -1.67 15.60
N THR A 123 1.15 -2.09 14.50
CA THR A 123 0.53 -2.03 13.17
C THR A 123 -0.46 -3.17 13.02
N ARG A 124 -1.74 -2.87 12.77
CA ARG A 124 -2.76 -3.88 12.42
C ARG A 124 -2.69 -4.17 10.92
N ILE A 125 -2.61 -5.46 10.57
CA ILE A 125 -2.59 -5.91 9.17
C ILE A 125 -3.98 -6.37 8.78
N VAL A 126 -4.61 -5.66 7.83
CA VAL A 126 -6.04 -5.82 7.54
C VAL A 126 -6.32 -5.86 6.04
N THR A 127 -7.47 -6.45 5.69
CA THR A 127 -7.98 -6.37 4.32
C THR A 127 -8.58 -4.98 4.03
N PRO A 128 -8.70 -4.58 2.76
CA PRO A 128 -9.40 -3.34 2.40
C PRO A 128 -10.84 -3.28 2.93
N ALA A 129 -11.55 -4.40 2.91
CA ALA A 129 -12.93 -4.47 3.38
C ALA A 129 -13.02 -4.18 4.89
N VAL A 130 -12.14 -4.79 5.68
CA VAL A 130 -12.06 -4.56 7.13
C VAL A 130 -11.67 -3.10 7.41
N PHE A 131 -10.66 -2.58 6.72
CA PHE A 131 -10.23 -1.20 6.89
C PHE A 131 -11.36 -0.19 6.58
N CYS A 132 -12.10 -0.41 5.50
CA CYS A 132 -13.25 0.45 5.17
C CYS A 132 -14.35 0.42 6.24
N VAL A 133 -14.61 -0.73 6.87
CA VAL A 133 -15.69 -0.87 7.86
C VAL A 133 -15.29 -0.34 9.23
N GLU A 134 -14.05 -0.57 9.64
CA GLU A 134 -13.59 -0.26 11.00
C GLU A 134 -12.95 1.13 11.13
N VAL A 135 -12.50 1.74 10.02
CA VAL A 135 -11.63 2.93 10.05
C VAL A 135 -12.15 4.11 9.22
N LEU A 136 -12.82 3.87 8.08
CA LEU A 136 -13.36 4.91 7.19
C LEU A 136 -14.83 5.21 7.47
#